data_AF-A6QQU6-F1
#
_entry.id   AF-A6QQU6-F1
#
_cell.length_a   1.000
_cell.length_b   1.000
_cell.length_c   1.000
_cell.angle_alpha   90.00
_cell.angle_beta   90.00
_cell.angle_gamma   90.00
#
_symmetry.space_group_name_H-M   'P 1'
#
loop_
_entity.id
_entity.type
_entity.pdbx_description
1 polymer ?
#
loop_
_entity_poly.entity_id
_entity_poly.type
_entity_poly.pdbx_seq_one_letter_code
_entity_poly.pdbx_strand_id
1 'polypeptide(L)'
;MSSNATDLTTGFIASIVAIVLFGSNFVPLKKYETGDGMFLQWVLCAAIWLVALVVNLILHCPKFWPFAMVGGCIWATGNIAVVPIIKTIGLGLGILIWGSFNALTGWASSRFGWFGMDAEEVAKPVLNYIGAGLSVVSAFIFLFIKSEIPNNTYSVDTTPLISEHVINKTQDPDPDCSWVDKLSTAQSHLVGCSLAVISGILYGSTFVPIIYIKDHSKRNDSIYAGASQNDLDYIFAHFSGIFLTSTVYFLAYCVAMKNNPKLHPEAVLPGFLSGVLWAIATCCWFIANRSLSAVVSFPIITAGPGFIATMWGVFMFKEIQGRKNYLLMMLAFCIILTGALCTAFSKI
;
A
#
# COMPACT_ATOMS: atom_id res chain seq x y z
N MET A 1 -7.44 -36.17 -1.90
CA MET A 1 -8.28 -35.20 -2.65
C MET A 1 -8.94 -34.17 -1.74
N SER A 2 -9.40 -34.51 -0.52
CA SER A 2 -10.01 -33.54 0.41
C SER A 2 -9.06 -32.43 0.88
N SER A 3 -7.79 -32.72 1.20
CA SER A 3 -6.86 -31.69 1.68
C SER A 3 -6.61 -30.58 0.65
N ASN A 4 -6.44 -30.92 -0.62
CA ASN A 4 -6.23 -29.93 -1.68
C ASN A 4 -7.45 -29.02 -1.87
N ALA A 5 -8.67 -29.55 -1.73
CA ALA A 5 -9.88 -28.75 -1.83
C ALA A 5 -10.02 -27.76 -0.65
N THR A 6 -9.68 -28.22 0.56
CA THR A 6 -9.66 -27.37 1.76
C THR A 6 -8.60 -26.27 1.62
N ASP A 7 -7.38 -26.61 1.21
CA ASP A 7 -6.31 -25.64 1.03
C ASP A 7 -6.68 -24.56 0.00
N LEU A 8 -7.25 -24.96 -1.15
CA LEU A 8 -7.71 -24.02 -2.16
C LEU A 8 -8.77 -23.06 -1.61
N THR A 9 -9.74 -23.60 -0.86
CA THR A 9 -10.82 -22.81 -0.23
C THR A 9 -10.26 -21.81 0.75
N THR A 10 -9.35 -22.23 1.63
CA THR A 10 -8.65 -21.34 2.57
C THR A 10 -7.90 -20.24 1.83
N GLY A 11 -7.22 -20.57 0.74
CA GLY A 11 -6.47 -19.61 -0.05
C GLY A 11 -7.34 -18.53 -0.71
N PHE A 12 -8.49 -18.91 -1.27
CA PHE A 12 -9.43 -17.94 -1.85
C PHE A 12 -10.10 -17.08 -0.79
N ILE A 13 -10.51 -17.65 0.35
CA ILE A 13 -11.06 -16.88 1.48
C ILE A 13 -10.03 -15.86 1.97
N ALA A 14 -8.79 -16.29 2.18
CA ALA A 14 -7.72 -15.40 2.62
C ALA A 14 -7.45 -14.29 1.59
N SER A 15 -7.52 -14.59 0.29
CA SER A 15 -7.40 -13.59 -0.77
C SER A 15 -8.52 -12.55 -0.72
N ILE A 16 -9.78 -12.97 -0.54
CA ILE A 16 -10.92 -12.06 -0.43
C ILE A 16 -10.78 -11.15 0.80
N VAL A 17 -10.42 -11.72 1.95
CA VAL A 17 -10.19 -10.96 3.17
C VAL A 17 -9.07 -9.94 2.95
N ALA A 18 -7.94 -10.35 2.36
CA ALA A 18 -6.84 -9.45 2.06
C ALA A 18 -7.28 -8.29 1.13
N ILE A 19 -8.03 -8.58 0.07
CA ILE A 19 -8.54 -7.59 -0.88
C ILE A 19 -9.40 -6.53 -0.18
N VAL A 20 -10.38 -6.97 0.60
CA VAL A 20 -11.32 -6.07 1.28
C VAL A 20 -10.59 -5.20 2.29
N LEU A 21 -9.69 -5.80 3.07
CA LEU A 21 -8.93 -5.10 4.10
C LEU A 21 -7.94 -4.11 3.49
N PHE A 22 -7.11 -4.50 2.52
CA PHE A 22 -6.20 -3.56 1.85
C PHE A 22 -6.93 -2.45 1.11
N GLY A 23 -8.07 -2.74 0.47
CA GLY A 23 -8.86 -1.73 -0.24
C GLY A 23 -9.58 -0.75 0.69
N SER A 24 -9.73 -1.10 1.97
CA SER A 24 -10.50 -0.33 2.94
C SER A 24 -9.66 0.21 4.11
N ASN A 25 -8.38 -0.15 4.22
CA ASN A 25 -7.57 0.15 5.42
C ASN A 25 -7.46 1.66 5.68
N PHE A 26 -7.45 2.51 4.66
CA PHE A 26 -7.38 3.97 4.80
C PHE A 26 -8.75 4.67 4.83
N VAL A 27 -9.86 3.94 4.64
CA VAL A 27 -11.23 4.50 4.72
C VAL A 27 -11.50 5.16 6.09
N PRO A 28 -11.11 4.56 7.24
CA PRO A 28 -11.31 5.19 8.55
C PRO A 28 -10.63 6.56 8.69
N LEU A 29 -9.52 6.78 7.99
CA LEU A 29 -8.71 7.99 8.10
C LEU A 29 -9.27 9.16 7.29
N LYS A 30 -10.14 8.91 6.31
CA LYS A 30 -10.58 9.94 5.37
C LYS A 30 -11.44 11.03 6.01
N LYS A 31 -12.04 10.75 7.17
CA LYS A 31 -12.90 11.70 7.91
C LYS A 31 -12.13 12.58 8.90
N TYR A 32 -10.85 12.31 9.12
CA TYR A 32 -10.04 12.96 10.15
C TYR A 32 -8.88 13.71 9.53
N GLU A 33 -8.48 14.78 10.19
CA GLU A 33 -7.30 15.53 9.78
C GLU A 33 -6.03 14.75 10.15
N THR A 34 -5.18 14.55 9.15
CA THR A 34 -3.97 13.69 9.26
C THR A 34 -2.67 14.50 9.19
N GLY A 35 -2.78 15.83 9.08
CA GLY A 35 -1.63 16.73 8.98
C GLY A 35 -0.75 16.45 7.77
N ASP A 36 0.56 16.36 8.01
CA ASP A 36 1.56 15.93 7.02
C ASP A 36 1.76 14.41 6.97
N GLY A 37 1.10 13.66 7.87
CA GLY A 37 1.10 12.20 7.92
C GLY A 37 2.25 11.53 8.65
N MET A 38 3.27 12.27 9.12
CA MET A 38 4.44 11.64 9.75
C MET A 38 4.11 10.99 11.10
N PHE A 39 3.28 11.66 11.91
CA PHE A 39 2.79 11.06 13.15
C PHE A 39 1.85 9.87 12.88
N LEU A 40 0.97 9.99 11.89
CA LEU A 40 0.06 8.92 11.50
C LEU A 40 0.83 7.67 11.04
N GLN A 41 1.89 7.85 10.23
CA GLN A 41 2.78 6.78 9.78
C GLN A 41 3.35 6.00 10.97
N TRP A 42 3.76 6.70 12.02
CA TRP A 42 4.30 6.06 13.23
C TRP A 42 3.25 5.26 13.99
N VAL A 43 2.06 5.83 14.22
CA VAL A 43 0.93 5.14 14.88
C VAL A 43 0.49 3.91 14.10
N LEU A 44 0.35 4.04 12.78
CA LEU A 44 -0.03 2.96 11.89
C LEU A 44 1.00 1.82 11.94
N CYS A 45 2.30 2.14 11.93
CA CYS A 45 3.37 1.14 12.00
C CYS A 45 3.47 0.47 13.38
N ALA A 46 3.16 1.19 14.46
CA ALA A 46 3.08 0.60 15.81
C ALA A 46 1.96 -0.45 15.88
N ALA A 47 0.79 -0.15 15.28
CA ALA A 47 -0.31 -1.10 15.20
C ALA A 47 0.06 -2.35 14.37
N ILE A 48 0.74 -2.15 13.24
CA ILE A 48 1.28 -3.26 12.42
C ILE A 48 2.18 -4.17 13.28
N TRP A 49 3.12 -3.58 14.02
CA TRP A 49 4.04 -4.33 14.86
C TRP A 49 3.36 -5.11 15.98
N LEU A 50 2.33 -4.54 16.61
CA LEU A 50 1.55 -5.24 17.63
C LEU A 50 0.83 -6.48 17.07
N VAL A 51 0.26 -6.40 15.87
CA VAL A 51 -0.30 -7.58 15.20
C VAL A 51 0.79 -8.62 14.90
N ALA A 52 1.97 -8.19 14.44
CA ALA A 52 3.10 -9.08 14.25
C ALA A 52 3.52 -9.80 15.53
N LEU A 53 3.55 -9.10 16.66
CA LEU A 53 3.88 -9.70 17.96
C LEU A 53 2.89 -10.80 18.33
N VAL A 54 1.58 -10.55 18.17
CA VAL A 54 0.54 -11.56 18.41
C VAL A 54 0.72 -12.77 17.48
N VAL A 55 0.93 -12.55 16.19
CA VAL A 55 1.17 -13.63 15.21
C VAL A 55 2.44 -14.42 15.56
N ASN A 56 3.52 -13.75 15.96
CA ASN A 56 4.76 -14.39 16.38
C ASN A 56 4.54 -15.33 17.57
N LEU A 57 3.76 -14.90 18.57
CA LEU A 57 3.42 -15.73 19.72
C LEU A 57 2.54 -16.92 19.35
N ILE A 58 1.56 -16.74 18.45
CA ILE A 58 0.72 -17.82 17.92
C ILE A 58 1.55 -18.86 17.18
N LEU A 59 2.58 -18.43 16.44
CA LEU A 59 3.49 -19.31 15.68
C LEU A 59 4.66 -19.86 16.52
N HIS A 60 4.61 -19.72 17.85
CA HIS A 60 5.65 -20.20 18.77
C HIS A 60 7.05 -19.61 18.50
N CYS A 61 7.09 -18.32 18.16
CA CYS A 61 8.30 -17.53 17.93
C CYS A 61 9.26 -18.16 16.90
N PRO A 62 8.90 -18.17 15.61
CA PRO A 62 9.78 -18.66 14.55
C PRO A 62 11.14 -17.95 14.54
N LYS A 63 12.15 -18.60 13.96
CA LYS A 63 13.51 -18.06 13.89
C LYS A 63 13.52 -16.69 13.22
N PHE A 64 14.02 -15.69 13.94
CA PHE A 64 14.14 -14.33 13.44
C PHE A 64 15.27 -14.21 12.41
N TRP A 65 14.94 -13.78 11.20
CA TRP A 65 15.92 -13.51 10.14
C TRP A 65 16.04 -12.00 9.90
N PRO A 66 17.09 -11.33 10.38
CA PRO A 66 17.21 -9.87 10.31
C PRO A 66 17.14 -9.30 8.90
N PHE A 67 17.59 -10.05 7.88
CA PHE A 67 17.53 -9.59 6.49
C PHE A 67 16.08 -9.37 6.01
N ALA A 68 15.09 -10.07 6.57
CA ALA A 68 13.68 -9.81 6.28
C ALA A 68 13.21 -8.42 6.74
N MET A 69 13.89 -7.79 7.72
CA MET A 69 13.61 -6.42 8.15
C MET A 69 13.84 -5.42 7.01
N VAL A 70 14.79 -5.67 6.11
CA VAL A 70 15.08 -4.78 4.97
C VAL A 70 13.83 -4.58 4.12
N GLY A 71 13.04 -5.65 3.92
CA GLY A 71 11.77 -5.57 3.21
C GLY A 71 10.79 -4.63 3.90
N GLY A 72 10.74 -4.67 5.23
CA GLY A 72 9.92 -3.78 6.03
C GLY A 72 10.39 -2.33 5.97
N CYS A 73 11.71 -2.10 5.91
CA CYS A 73 12.28 -0.77 5.71
C CYS A 73 11.86 -0.17 4.36
N ILE A 74 11.93 -0.97 3.29
CA ILE A 74 11.50 -0.58 1.95
C ILE A 74 10.00 -0.19 1.97
N TRP A 75 9.17 -1.03 2.60
CA TRP A 75 7.74 -0.75 2.71
C TRP A 75 7.46 0.55 3.47
N ALA A 76 8.06 0.72 4.65
CA ALA A 76 7.86 1.91 5.48
C ALA A 76 8.29 3.19 4.75
N THR A 77 9.36 3.12 3.95
CA THR A 77 9.83 4.22 3.08
C THR A 77 8.79 4.59 2.04
N GLY A 78 8.14 3.60 1.40
CA GLY A 78 7.04 3.88 0.48
C GLY A 78 5.82 4.47 1.18
N ASN A 79 5.54 4.01 2.41
CA ASN A 79 4.31 4.37 3.13
C ASN A 79 4.31 5.79 3.71
N ILE A 80 5.47 6.43 3.91
CA ILE A 80 5.52 7.84 4.35
C ILE A 80 4.78 8.78 3.38
N ALA A 81 4.70 8.42 2.09
CA ALA A 81 4.05 9.24 1.08
C ALA A 81 2.52 9.06 1.02
N VAL A 82 1.94 8.14 1.80
CA VAL A 82 0.52 7.78 1.66
C VAL A 82 -0.42 8.95 1.94
N VAL A 83 -0.14 9.76 2.97
CA VAL A 83 -0.94 10.93 3.30
C VAL A 83 -0.83 12.00 2.21
N PRO A 84 0.37 12.40 1.76
CA PRO A 84 0.51 13.26 0.59
C PRO A 84 -0.23 12.75 -0.65
N ILE A 85 -0.17 11.45 -0.96
CA ILE A 85 -0.86 10.87 -2.11
C ILE A 85 -2.38 11.01 -1.97
N ILE A 86 -2.95 10.63 -0.82
CA ILE A 86 -4.40 10.70 -0.58
C ILE A 86 -4.88 12.16 -0.60
N LYS A 87 -4.08 13.11 -0.12
CA LYS A 87 -4.40 14.54 -0.16
C LYS A 87 -4.28 15.14 -1.57
N THR A 88 -3.46 14.57 -2.46
CA THR A 88 -3.20 15.12 -3.81
C THR A 88 -4.05 14.52 -4.93
N ILE A 89 -4.25 13.20 -4.91
CA ILE A 89 -4.98 12.48 -5.98
C ILE A 89 -6.16 11.65 -5.47
N GLY A 90 -6.43 11.65 -4.16
CA GLY A 90 -7.54 10.94 -3.57
C GLY A 90 -7.19 9.49 -3.23
N LEU A 91 -8.04 8.88 -2.40
CA LEU A 91 -7.81 7.53 -1.91
C LEU A 91 -7.94 6.49 -3.02
N GLY A 92 -9.03 6.55 -3.80
CA GLY A 92 -9.33 5.54 -4.80
C GLY A 92 -8.25 5.49 -5.89
N LEU A 93 -7.92 6.65 -6.44
CA LEU A 93 -6.90 6.77 -7.49
C LEU A 93 -5.50 6.48 -6.97
N GLY A 94 -5.18 6.90 -5.74
CA GLY A 94 -3.93 6.54 -5.08
C GLY A 94 -3.74 5.03 -5.04
N ILE A 95 -4.69 4.29 -4.43
CA ILE A 95 -4.62 2.83 -4.31
C ILE A 95 -4.49 2.15 -5.67
N LEU A 96 -5.19 2.64 -6.69
CA LEU A 96 -5.07 2.12 -8.05
C LEU A 96 -3.65 2.26 -8.61
N ILE A 97 -3.07 3.46 -8.54
CA ILE A 97 -1.76 3.72 -9.14
C ILE A 97 -0.68 2.94 -8.38
N TRP A 98 -0.57 3.11 -7.06
CA TRP A 98 0.49 2.40 -6.32
C TRP A 98 0.27 0.89 -6.32
N GLY A 99 -0.99 0.42 -6.32
CA GLY A 99 -1.32 -1.00 -6.44
C GLY A 99 -0.87 -1.59 -7.78
N SER A 100 -1.04 -0.84 -8.88
CA SER A 100 -0.58 -1.26 -10.20
C SER A 100 0.94 -1.37 -10.28
N PHE A 101 1.68 -0.38 -9.76
CA PHE A 101 3.15 -0.42 -9.77
C PHE A 101 3.72 -1.41 -8.75
N ASN A 102 3.03 -1.67 -7.64
CA ASN A 102 3.31 -2.78 -6.73
C ASN A 102 3.21 -4.12 -7.47
N ALA A 103 2.12 -4.34 -8.19
CA ALA A 103 1.92 -5.55 -8.97
C ALA A 103 3.02 -5.75 -10.02
N LEU A 104 3.30 -4.72 -10.81
CA LEU A 104 4.31 -4.77 -11.88
C LEU A 104 5.71 -5.02 -11.33
N THR A 105 6.08 -4.35 -10.23
CA THR A 105 7.40 -4.49 -9.64
C THR A 105 7.58 -5.85 -8.97
N GLY A 106 6.56 -6.36 -8.27
CA GLY A 106 6.62 -7.70 -7.71
C GLY A 106 6.65 -8.78 -8.78
N TRP A 107 5.86 -8.65 -9.85
CA TRP A 107 5.95 -9.55 -11.01
C TRP A 107 7.34 -9.53 -11.65
N ALA A 108 7.90 -8.34 -11.93
CA ALA A 108 9.22 -8.20 -12.52
C ALA A 108 10.30 -8.81 -11.60
N SER A 109 10.13 -8.64 -10.29
CA SER A 109 11.04 -9.20 -9.29
C SER A 109 11.14 -10.70 -9.35
N SER A 110 9.99 -11.38 -9.32
CA SER A 110 9.94 -12.84 -9.37
C SER A 110 10.31 -13.38 -10.74
N ARG A 111 9.87 -12.72 -11.82
CA ARG A 111 10.08 -13.21 -13.19
C ARG A 111 11.55 -13.15 -13.60
N PHE A 112 12.25 -12.06 -13.26
CA PHE A 112 13.64 -11.85 -13.69
C PHE A 112 14.67 -12.26 -12.64
N GLY A 113 14.28 -12.55 -11.39
CA GLY A 113 15.21 -12.99 -10.36
C GLY A 113 16.28 -11.94 -10.01
N TRP A 114 15.96 -10.65 -10.12
CA TRP A 114 16.91 -9.59 -9.78
C TRP A 114 17.32 -9.66 -8.30
N PHE A 115 18.50 -9.14 -7.96
CA PHE A 115 19.11 -9.27 -6.62
C PHE A 115 19.49 -10.71 -6.21
N GLY A 116 19.70 -11.59 -7.19
CA GLY A 116 20.19 -12.96 -6.96
C GLY A 116 19.13 -13.95 -6.52
N MET A 117 17.84 -13.61 -6.67
CA MET A 117 16.74 -14.55 -6.49
C MET A 117 16.66 -15.53 -7.66
N ASP A 118 16.09 -16.71 -7.44
CA ASP A 118 15.88 -17.64 -8.54
C ASP A 118 14.75 -17.11 -9.44
N ALA A 119 15.00 -16.99 -10.74
CA ALA A 119 13.99 -16.51 -11.69
C ALA A 119 12.86 -17.54 -11.84
N GLU A 120 11.60 -17.11 -11.65
CA GLU A 120 10.46 -18.01 -11.77
C GLU A 120 10.18 -18.34 -13.26
N GLU A 121 10.24 -19.64 -13.59
CA GLU A 121 9.85 -20.15 -14.91
C GLU A 121 8.33 -20.38 -14.98
N VAL A 122 7.75 -20.02 -16.13
CA VAL A 122 6.32 -20.17 -16.42
C VAL A 122 6.12 -21.03 -17.66
N ALA A 123 5.09 -21.89 -17.65
CA ALA A 123 4.83 -22.82 -18.75
C ALA A 123 4.56 -22.12 -20.08
N LYS A 124 3.92 -20.94 -20.06
CA LYS A 124 3.58 -20.13 -21.24
C LYS A 124 4.13 -18.71 -21.12
N PRO A 125 5.44 -18.48 -21.41
CA PRO A 125 6.08 -17.18 -21.23
C PRO A 125 5.42 -16.04 -22.02
N VAL A 126 4.98 -16.30 -23.25
CA VAL A 126 4.34 -15.28 -24.11
C VAL A 126 3.04 -14.78 -23.48
N LEU A 127 2.20 -15.67 -22.95
CA LEU A 127 0.95 -15.30 -22.30
C LEU A 127 1.21 -14.50 -21.01
N ASN A 128 2.27 -14.85 -20.29
CA ASN A 128 2.71 -14.12 -19.10
C ASN A 128 3.12 -12.68 -19.45
N TYR A 129 3.92 -12.50 -20.51
CA TYR A 129 4.34 -11.16 -20.96
C TYR A 129 3.19 -10.33 -21.51
N ILE A 130 2.22 -10.95 -22.20
CA ILE A 130 0.98 -10.26 -22.59
C ILE A 130 0.23 -9.78 -21.35
N GLY A 131 0.09 -10.63 -20.34
CA GLY A 131 -0.56 -10.28 -19.08
C GLY A 131 0.10 -9.09 -18.37
N ALA A 132 1.43 -9.12 -18.27
CA ALA A 132 2.21 -8.02 -17.72
C ALA A 132 2.08 -6.74 -18.56
N GLY A 133 2.12 -6.85 -19.89
CA GLY A 133 1.92 -5.72 -20.81
C GLY A 133 0.56 -5.05 -20.65
N LEU A 134 -0.51 -5.83 -20.49
CA LEU A 134 -1.85 -5.30 -20.20
C LEU A 134 -1.89 -4.57 -18.85
N SER A 135 -1.25 -5.13 -17.81
CA SER A 135 -1.15 -4.46 -16.51
C SER A 135 -0.42 -3.11 -16.61
N VAL A 136 0.66 -3.03 -17.40
CA VAL A 136 1.35 -1.75 -17.69
C VAL A 136 0.40 -0.76 -18.35
N VAL A 137 -0.34 -1.19 -19.39
CA VAL A 137 -1.30 -0.33 -20.07
C VAL A 137 -2.38 0.18 -19.11
N SER A 138 -2.94 -0.68 -18.24
CA SER A 138 -3.90 -0.24 -17.23
C SER A 138 -3.33 0.78 -16.24
N ALA A 139 -2.08 0.59 -15.80
CA ALA A 139 -1.40 1.50 -14.89
C ALA A 139 -1.26 2.90 -15.51
N PHE A 140 -0.88 2.97 -16.79
CA PHE A 140 -0.81 4.22 -17.52
C PHE A 140 -2.18 4.88 -17.71
N ILE A 141 -3.24 4.11 -17.96
CA ILE A 141 -4.61 4.66 -18.06
C ILE A 141 -5.03 5.30 -16.73
N PHE A 142 -4.72 4.68 -15.59
CA PHE A 142 -5.03 5.25 -14.28
C PHE A 142 -4.36 6.62 -14.07
N LEU A 143 -3.14 6.83 -14.56
CA LEU A 143 -2.46 8.14 -14.48
C LEU A 143 -3.22 9.27 -15.19
N PHE A 144 -4.10 8.96 -16.15
CA PHE A 144 -4.91 9.96 -16.86
C PHE A 144 -6.26 10.25 -16.19
N ILE A 145 -6.64 9.49 -15.15
CA ILE A 145 -7.85 9.77 -14.38
C ILE A 145 -7.57 10.98 -13.49
N LYS A 146 -8.48 11.96 -13.55
CA LYS A 146 -8.42 13.14 -12.67
C LYS A 146 -9.33 12.91 -11.48
N SER A 147 -8.82 13.13 -10.28
CA SER A 147 -9.64 13.19 -9.06
C SER A 147 -10.04 14.65 -8.80
N GLU A 148 -11.30 14.84 -8.42
CA GLU A 148 -11.74 16.09 -7.81
C GLU A 148 -11.59 15.96 -6.31
N ILE A 149 -10.52 16.52 -5.79
CA ILE A 149 -10.36 16.69 -4.34
C ILE A 149 -10.93 18.05 -4.01
N PRO A 150 -11.87 18.14 -3.05
CA PRO A 150 -12.30 19.43 -2.55
C PRO A 150 -11.06 20.13 -2.00
N ASN A 151 -10.56 21.13 -2.71
CA ASN A 151 -9.70 22.11 -2.08
C ASN A 151 -10.57 22.70 -0.97
N ASN A 152 -10.16 22.56 0.29
CA ASN A 152 -10.66 23.40 1.37
C ASN A 152 -10.27 24.85 1.06
N THR A 153 -10.90 25.41 0.04
CA THR A 153 -11.13 26.84 -0.02
C THR A 153 -12.14 27.02 1.09
N TYR A 154 -11.68 27.46 2.27
CA TYR A 154 -12.56 28.13 3.20
C TYR A 154 -13.32 29.14 2.36
N SER A 155 -14.57 28.82 2.04
CA SER A 155 -15.54 29.81 1.63
C SER A 155 -15.54 30.78 2.80
N VAL A 156 -14.89 31.93 2.60
CA VAL A 156 -15.21 33.13 3.34
C VAL A 156 -16.69 33.35 3.04
N ASP A 157 -17.55 32.72 3.84
CA ASP A 157 -18.92 33.15 4.00
C ASP A 157 -18.81 34.54 4.59
N THR A 158 -18.78 35.52 3.69
CA THR A 158 -19.05 36.92 3.93
C THR A 158 -20.46 37.02 4.53
N THR A 159 -20.57 36.70 5.81
CA THR A 159 -21.65 37.16 6.66
C THR A 159 -21.03 38.23 7.56
N PRO A 160 -21.10 39.52 7.20
CA PRO A 160 -20.63 40.58 8.06
C PRO A 160 -21.70 40.76 9.14
N LEU A 161 -21.59 40.00 10.23
CA LEU A 161 -22.32 40.28 11.44
C LEU A 161 -21.32 40.53 12.56
N ILE A 162 -21.35 41.79 13.00
CA ILE A 162 -20.67 42.40 14.16
C ILE A 162 -19.33 43.05 13.79
N SER A 163 -19.44 44.36 13.51
CA SER A 163 -18.38 45.33 13.76
C SER A 163 -17.92 45.23 15.21
N GLU A 164 -16.69 44.80 15.43
CA GLU A 164 -15.91 45.29 16.56
C GLU A 164 -14.45 45.43 16.11
N HIS A 165 -13.89 46.61 16.44
CA HIS A 165 -12.50 46.97 16.23
C HIS A 165 -11.55 45.90 16.79
N VAL A 166 -10.35 45.81 16.21
CA VAL A 166 -9.03 45.73 16.88
C VAL A 166 -8.08 44.70 16.22
N ILE A 167 -7.00 45.27 15.66
CA ILE A 167 -5.64 44.74 15.41
C ILE A 167 -5.36 43.98 14.10
N ASN A 168 -4.59 44.67 13.25
CA ASN A 168 -3.58 44.13 12.34
C ASN A 168 -2.78 42.99 12.99
N LYS A 169 -3.22 41.75 12.80
CA LYS A 169 -2.32 40.61 12.80
C LYS A 169 -2.08 40.26 11.35
N THR A 170 -0.83 40.43 10.91
CA THR A 170 -0.25 39.63 9.82
C THR A 170 -0.80 38.22 9.93
N GLN A 171 -1.48 37.74 8.88
CA GLN A 171 -1.94 36.35 8.80
C GLN A 171 -0.72 35.45 8.95
N ASP A 172 -0.48 34.94 10.16
CA ASP A 172 0.43 33.83 10.36
C ASP A 172 -0.10 32.67 9.50
N PRO A 173 0.78 31.98 8.75
CA PRO A 173 0.35 30.82 7.97
C PRO A 173 -0.25 29.80 8.91
N ASP A 174 -1.51 29.44 8.64
CA ASP A 174 -2.30 28.50 9.43
C ASP A 174 -1.46 27.27 9.82
N PRO A 175 -1.20 27.02 11.12
CA PRO A 175 -0.26 26.00 11.57
C PRO A 175 -0.63 24.58 11.10
N ASP A 176 -1.88 24.34 10.70
CA ASP A 176 -2.35 23.04 10.22
C ASP A 176 -2.20 22.85 8.69
N CYS A 177 -1.85 23.90 7.94
CA CYS A 177 -1.71 23.83 6.49
C CYS A 177 -0.54 22.90 6.10
N SER A 178 -0.84 21.81 5.38
CA SER A 178 0.17 20.89 4.85
C SER A 178 0.86 21.53 3.65
N TRP A 179 2.10 21.13 3.38
CA TRP A 179 2.82 21.61 2.18
C TRP A 179 2.09 21.25 0.88
N VAL A 180 1.31 20.18 0.91
CA VAL A 180 0.51 19.69 -0.22
C VAL A 180 -0.63 20.65 -0.56
N ASP A 181 -1.19 21.33 0.45
CA ASP A 181 -2.34 22.23 0.29
C ASP A 181 -1.96 23.52 -0.46
N LYS A 182 -0.65 23.79 -0.61
CA LYS A 182 -0.11 24.94 -1.35
C LYS A 182 0.08 24.67 -2.84
N LEU A 183 -0.15 23.44 -3.31
CA LEU A 183 0.06 23.06 -4.70
C LEU A 183 -1.12 23.48 -5.59
N SER A 184 -0.83 23.93 -6.81
CA SER A 184 -1.87 24.08 -7.83
C SER A 184 -2.48 22.72 -8.21
N THR A 185 -3.68 22.69 -8.79
CA THR A 185 -4.35 21.43 -9.17
C THR A 185 -3.50 20.53 -10.06
N ALA A 186 -2.76 21.10 -11.02
CA ALA A 186 -1.88 20.35 -11.91
C ALA A 186 -0.63 19.81 -11.18
N GLN A 187 -0.03 20.60 -10.29
CA GLN A 187 1.10 20.18 -9.48
C GLN A 187 0.70 19.10 -8.48
N SER A 188 -0.46 19.26 -7.83
CA SER A 188 -1.03 18.29 -6.90
C SER A 188 -1.18 16.93 -7.59
N HIS A 189 -1.84 16.91 -8.75
CA HIS A 189 -2.01 15.67 -9.51
C HIS A 189 -0.68 15.01 -9.93
N LEU A 190 0.28 15.80 -10.42
CA LEU A 190 1.61 15.29 -10.81
C LEU A 190 2.38 14.74 -9.61
N VAL A 191 2.42 15.47 -8.49
CA VAL A 191 3.11 15.06 -7.26
C VAL A 191 2.46 13.79 -6.70
N GLY A 192 1.13 13.76 -6.61
CA GLY A 192 0.41 12.59 -6.12
C GLY A 192 0.63 11.34 -6.96
N CYS A 193 0.56 11.47 -8.29
CA CYS A 193 0.86 10.36 -9.19
C CYS A 193 2.32 9.90 -9.05
N SER A 194 3.28 10.83 -9.00
CA SER A 194 4.71 10.50 -8.88
C SER A 194 5.02 9.77 -7.57
N LEU A 195 4.47 10.27 -6.46
CA LEU A 195 4.61 9.62 -5.16
C LEU A 195 3.94 8.23 -5.16
N ALA A 196 2.75 8.09 -5.76
CA ALA A 196 2.08 6.80 -5.86
C ALA A 196 2.87 5.77 -6.69
N VAL A 197 3.50 6.19 -7.78
CA VAL A 197 4.39 5.32 -8.57
C VAL A 197 5.59 4.87 -7.73
N ILE A 198 6.27 5.80 -7.06
CA ILE A 198 7.44 5.49 -6.22
C ILE A 198 7.06 4.55 -5.07
N SER A 199 5.98 4.87 -4.34
CA SER A 199 5.46 4.01 -3.28
C SER A 199 5.09 2.62 -3.81
N GLY A 200 4.45 2.55 -4.99
CA GLY A 200 4.12 1.28 -5.63
C GLY A 200 5.34 0.42 -5.92
N ILE A 201 6.42 1.00 -6.47
CA ILE A 201 7.68 0.28 -6.73
C ILE A 201 8.30 -0.24 -5.43
N LEU A 202 8.31 0.57 -4.37
CA LEU A 202 8.81 0.17 -3.06
C LEU A 202 7.95 -0.96 -2.45
N TYR A 203 6.62 -0.86 -2.54
CA TYR A 203 5.72 -1.92 -2.10
C TYR A 203 5.96 -3.23 -2.86
N GLY A 204 6.15 -3.17 -4.18
CA GLY A 204 6.44 -4.38 -4.97
C GLY A 204 7.80 -5.02 -4.67
N SER A 205 8.71 -4.27 -4.06
CA SER A 205 10.04 -4.75 -3.64
C SER A 205 10.09 -5.23 -2.19
N THR A 206 9.01 -5.04 -1.43
CA THR A 206 8.93 -5.30 0.01
C THR A 206 9.21 -6.76 0.39
N PHE A 207 8.80 -7.72 -0.45
CA PHE A 207 8.99 -9.15 -0.17
C PHE A 207 10.24 -9.76 -0.81
N VAL A 208 11.01 -8.99 -1.59
CA VAL A 208 12.26 -9.45 -2.22
C VAL A 208 13.23 -10.06 -1.20
N PRO A 209 13.51 -9.44 -0.03
CA PRO A 209 14.42 -10.05 0.95
C PRO A 209 13.93 -11.38 1.52
N ILE A 210 12.62 -11.56 1.68
CA ILE A 210 12.03 -12.81 2.16
C ILE A 210 12.17 -13.90 1.09
N ILE A 211 11.87 -13.57 -0.17
CA ILE A 211 12.04 -14.50 -1.30
C ILE A 211 13.51 -14.94 -1.41
N TYR A 212 14.44 -13.99 -1.32
CA TYR A 212 15.87 -14.27 -1.33
C TYR A 212 16.29 -15.27 -0.24
N ILE A 213 15.83 -15.07 1.01
CA ILE A 213 16.09 -16.02 2.11
C ILE A 213 15.54 -17.41 1.78
N LYS A 214 14.29 -17.49 1.31
CA LYS A 214 13.61 -18.76 1.01
C LYS A 214 14.26 -19.53 -0.14
N ASP A 215 14.75 -18.84 -1.16
CA ASP A 215 15.46 -19.50 -2.27
C ASP A 215 16.83 -20.00 -1.82
N HIS A 216 17.58 -19.16 -1.10
CA HIS A 216 18.89 -19.54 -0.61
C HIS A 216 18.83 -20.59 0.51
N SER A 217 17.70 -20.76 1.20
CA SER A 217 17.56 -21.79 2.23
C SER A 217 17.45 -23.21 1.67
N LYS A 218 17.15 -23.35 0.38
CA LYS A 218 17.13 -24.64 -0.33
C LYS A 218 18.53 -25.19 -0.59
N ARG A 219 19.56 -24.34 -0.48
CA ARG A 219 20.97 -24.69 -0.72
C ARG A 219 21.67 -24.92 0.63
N ASN A 220 22.30 -26.08 0.80
CA ASN A 220 22.90 -26.48 2.09
C ASN A 220 24.15 -25.66 2.47
N ASP A 221 24.80 -25.02 1.51
CA ASP A 221 26.01 -24.21 1.66
C ASP A 221 25.72 -22.73 1.97
N SER A 222 24.44 -22.34 1.96
CA SER A 222 24.01 -20.97 2.21
C SER A 222 23.87 -20.67 3.72
N ILE A 223 24.11 -19.41 4.09
CA ILE A 223 23.87 -18.91 5.46
C ILE A 223 22.40 -19.00 5.90
N TYR A 224 21.49 -19.18 4.94
CA TYR A 224 20.06 -19.35 5.17
C TYR A 224 19.62 -20.81 5.14
N ALA A 225 20.54 -21.77 5.09
CA ALA A 225 20.20 -23.20 5.10
C ALA A 225 19.25 -23.54 6.27
N GLY A 226 18.14 -24.21 5.94
CA GLY A 226 17.10 -24.56 6.90
C GLY A 226 16.14 -23.43 7.30
N ALA A 227 16.20 -22.25 6.68
CA ALA A 227 15.15 -21.24 6.86
C ALA A 227 13.79 -21.75 6.38
N SER A 228 12.72 -21.31 7.05
CA SER A 228 11.36 -21.78 6.81
C SER A 228 10.87 -21.44 5.39
N GLN A 229 10.07 -22.30 4.80
CA GLN A 229 9.36 -21.99 3.55
C GLN A 229 8.00 -21.34 3.79
N ASN A 230 7.56 -21.25 5.05
CA ASN A 230 6.29 -20.63 5.43
C ASN A 230 6.46 -19.11 5.52
N ASP A 231 5.72 -18.36 4.70
CA ASP A 231 5.84 -16.90 4.62
C ASP A 231 5.53 -16.21 5.97
N LEU A 232 4.59 -16.76 6.74
CA LEU A 232 4.18 -16.22 8.04
C LEU A 232 5.33 -16.16 9.06
N ASP A 233 6.32 -17.04 8.94
CA ASP A 233 7.45 -17.11 9.88
C ASP A 233 8.35 -15.88 9.78
N TYR A 234 8.25 -15.12 8.68
CA TYR A 234 9.02 -13.91 8.44
C TYR A 234 8.27 -12.62 8.83
N ILE A 235 6.98 -12.69 9.17
CA ILE A 235 6.16 -11.50 9.48
C ILE A 235 6.74 -10.68 10.61
N PHE A 236 7.17 -11.34 11.69
CA PHE A 236 7.67 -10.61 12.86
C PHE A 236 8.95 -9.83 12.53
N ALA A 237 9.87 -10.43 11.78
CA ALA A 237 11.08 -9.75 11.30
C ALA A 237 10.74 -8.63 10.32
N HIS A 238 9.87 -8.89 9.36
CA HIS A 238 9.43 -7.92 8.37
C HIS A 238 8.79 -6.68 9.04
N PHE A 239 7.81 -6.88 9.92
CA PHE A 239 7.09 -5.80 10.59
C PHE A 239 7.96 -5.07 11.64
N SER A 240 8.96 -5.74 12.21
CA SER A 240 9.99 -5.07 13.02
C SER A 240 10.81 -4.09 12.20
N GLY A 241 11.13 -4.42 10.94
CA GLY A 241 11.74 -3.48 9.99
C GLY A 241 10.86 -2.27 9.67
N ILE A 242 9.55 -2.51 9.51
CA ILE A 242 8.55 -1.45 9.31
C ILE A 242 8.56 -0.47 10.49
N PHE A 243 8.40 -1.00 11.71
CA PHE A 243 8.30 -0.17 12.92
C PHE A 243 9.60 0.55 13.24
N LEU A 244 10.75 -0.11 13.10
CA LEU A 244 12.06 0.51 13.30
C LEU A 244 12.25 1.69 12.34
N THR A 245 12.01 1.49 11.04
CA THR A 245 12.17 2.54 10.02
C THR A 245 11.21 3.70 10.25
N SER A 246 9.95 3.39 10.56
CA SER A 246 8.94 4.41 10.89
C SER A 246 9.33 5.23 12.13
N THR A 247 9.89 4.58 13.15
CA THR A 247 10.41 5.25 14.34
C THR A 247 11.59 6.16 14.02
N VAL A 248 12.54 5.70 13.18
CA VAL A 248 13.67 6.54 12.72
C VAL A 248 13.16 7.78 11.97
N TYR A 249 12.20 7.62 11.07
CA TYR A 249 11.61 8.77 10.36
C TYR A 249 10.90 9.73 11.29
N PHE A 250 10.13 9.22 12.26
CA PHE A 250 9.43 10.06 13.22
C PHE A 250 10.41 10.82 14.13
N LEU A 251 11.48 10.18 14.59
CA LEU A 251 12.53 10.85 15.38
C LEU A 251 13.25 11.92 14.55
N ALA A 252 13.61 11.62 13.29
CA ALA A 252 14.21 12.60 12.39
C ALA A 252 13.27 13.80 12.15
N TYR A 253 11.97 13.54 11.99
CA TYR A 253 10.95 14.58 11.87
C TYR A 253 10.85 15.44 13.14
N CYS A 254 10.83 14.83 14.34
CA CYS A 254 10.84 15.57 15.60
C CYS A 254 12.10 16.46 15.73
N VAL A 255 13.27 15.96 15.34
CA VAL A 255 14.51 16.76 15.33
C VAL A 255 14.40 17.93 14.35
N ALA A 256 13.92 17.68 13.12
CA ALA A 256 13.73 18.73 12.10
C ALA A 256 12.71 19.79 12.55
N MET A 257 11.65 19.37 13.25
CA MET A 257 10.63 20.24 13.82
C MET A 257 11.02 20.85 15.19
N LYS A 258 12.29 20.72 15.61
CA LYS A 258 12.80 21.23 16.90
C LYS A 258 11.93 20.81 18.09
N ASN A 259 11.50 19.55 18.08
CA ASN A 259 10.62 18.92 19.06
C ASN A 259 9.23 19.58 19.19
N ASN A 260 8.75 20.23 18.13
CA ASN A 260 7.36 20.67 17.98
C ASN A 260 6.67 20.01 16.77
N PRO A 261 6.57 18.66 16.74
CA PRO A 261 5.93 17.94 15.64
C PRO A 261 4.43 18.25 15.54
N LYS A 262 3.87 18.24 14.32
CA LYS A 262 2.41 18.32 14.14
C LYS A 262 1.77 17.00 14.54
N LEU A 263 1.08 16.99 15.66
CA LEU A 263 0.37 15.82 16.18
C LEU A 263 -1.13 16.03 16.00
N HIS A 264 -1.81 15.05 15.39
CA HIS A 264 -3.27 15.05 15.27
C HIS A 264 -3.82 13.87 16.09
N PRO A 265 -4.19 14.10 17.37
CA PRO A 265 -4.65 13.04 18.27
C PRO A 265 -5.89 12.31 17.74
N GLU A 266 -6.76 13.01 17.01
CA GLU A 266 -7.99 12.46 16.43
C GLU A 266 -7.70 11.37 15.39
N ALA A 267 -6.53 11.41 14.74
CA ALA A 267 -6.10 10.41 13.78
C ALA A 267 -5.49 9.15 14.43
N VAL A 268 -5.28 9.13 15.75
CA VAL A 268 -4.61 8.01 16.44
C VAL A 268 -5.42 6.72 16.34
N LEU A 269 -6.70 6.73 16.76
CA LEU A 269 -7.54 5.53 16.72
C LEU A 269 -7.83 5.06 15.28
N PRO A 270 -8.20 5.94 14.33
CA PRO A 270 -8.36 5.55 12.93
C PRO A 270 -7.06 5.03 12.29
N GLY A 271 -5.92 5.62 12.64
CA GLY A 271 -4.60 5.21 12.16
C GLY A 271 -4.18 3.86 12.70
N PHE A 272 -4.43 3.63 13.99
CA PHE A 272 -4.21 2.34 14.61
C PHE A 272 -5.06 1.25 13.95
N LEU A 273 -6.36 1.51 13.76
CA LEU A 273 -7.25 0.59 13.05
C LEU A 273 -6.75 0.32 11.62
N SER A 274 -6.33 1.36 10.89
CA SER A 274 -5.74 1.22 9.55
C SER A 274 -4.55 0.25 9.53
N GLY A 275 -3.64 0.40 10.50
CA GLY A 275 -2.47 -0.49 10.64
C GLY A 275 -2.86 -1.92 10.98
N VAL A 276 -3.85 -2.14 11.86
CA VAL A 276 -4.37 -3.48 12.16
C VAL A 276 -4.98 -4.13 10.91
N LEU A 277 -5.82 -3.41 10.17
CA LEU A 277 -6.45 -3.92 8.94
C LEU A 277 -5.39 -4.30 7.91
N TRP A 278 -4.37 -3.46 7.70
CA TRP A 278 -3.27 -3.73 6.77
C TRP A 278 -2.42 -4.94 7.20
N ALA A 279 -2.13 -5.07 8.50
CA ALA A 279 -1.35 -6.18 9.03
C ALA A 279 -2.08 -7.51 8.87
N ILE A 280 -3.37 -7.57 9.21
CA ILE A 280 -4.21 -8.76 9.00
C ILE A 280 -4.29 -9.11 7.51
N ALA A 281 -4.48 -8.10 6.64
CA ALA A 281 -4.50 -8.31 5.20
C ALA A 281 -3.21 -8.95 4.69
N THR A 282 -2.05 -8.52 5.22
CA THR A 282 -0.74 -9.08 4.86
C THR A 282 -0.60 -10.53 5.36
N CYS A 283 -1.05 -10.85 6.57
CA CYS A 283 -1.11 -12.24 7.05
C CYS A 283 -1.97 -13.10 6.13
N CYS A 284 -3.16 -12.61 5.74
CA CYS A 284 -4.05 -13.30 4.81
C CYS A 284 -3.42 -13.48 3.42
N TRP A 285 -2.67 -12.49 2.93
CA TRP A 285 -1.90 -12.63 1.71
C TRP A 285 -0.89 -13.78 1.83
N PHE A 286 -0.11 -13.84 2.90
CA PHE A 286 0.86 -14.92 3.09
C PHE A 286 0.21 -16.32 3.19
N ILE A 287 -0.96 -16.41 3.82
CA ILE A 287 -1.77 -17.65 3.81
C ILE A 287 -2.20 -17.99 2.38
N ALA A 288 -2.68 -17.01 1.61
CA ALA A 288 -3.08 -17.21 0.23
C ALA A 288 -1.91 -17.63 -0.68
N ASN A 289 -0.71 -17.06 -0.48
CA ASN A 289 0.50 -17.47 -1.21
C ASN A 289 0.82 -18.95 -0.98
N ARG A 290 0.71 -19.43 0.26
CA ARG A 290 0.94 -20.84 0.60
C ARG A 290 -0.12 -21.75 -0.03
N SER A 291 -1.38 -21.37 0.01
CA SER A 291 -2.51 -22.21 -0.42
C SER A 291 -2.79 -22.19 -1.92
N LEU A 292 -2.63 -21.04 -2.59
CA LEU A 292 -2.91 -20.86 -4.03
C LEU A 292 -1.66 -20.78 -4.90
N SER A 293 -0.46 -20.73 -4.31
CA SER A 293 0.77 -20.21 -4.92
C SER A 293 0.75 -18.68 -5.07
N ALA A 294 1.92 -18.07 -4.96
CA ALA A 294 2.12 -16.64 -5.23
C ALA A 294 1.64 -16.24 -6.63
N VAL A 295 1.75 -17.11 -7.64
CA VAL A 295 1.36 -16.76 -9.02
C VAL A 295 -0.14 -16.57 -9.19
N VAL A 296 -0.96 -17.23 -8.38
CA VAL A 296 -2.43 -17.05 -8.43
C VAL A 296 -2.86 -15.95 -7.48
N SER A 297 -2.35 -15.96 -6.25
CA SER A 297 -2.76 -15.01 -5.21
C SER A 297 -2.26 -13.58 -5.49
N PHE A 298 -1.06 -13.41 -6.04
CA PHE A 298 -0.45 -12.10 -6.27
C PHE A 298 -1.30 -11.23 -7.22
N PRO A 299 -1.67 -11.66 -8.46
CA PRO A 299 -2.52 -10.85 -9.34
C PRO A 299 -3.89 -10.51 -8.72
N ILE A 300 -4.48 -11.45 -7.97
CA ILE A 300 -5.76 -11.27 -7.29
C ILE A 300 -5.64 -10.19 -6.20
N ILE A 301 -4.64 -10.32 -5.33
CA ILE A 301 -4.46 -9.46 -4.15
C ILE A 301 -3.87 -8.09 -4.52
N THR A 302 -3.18 -7.94 -5.66
CA THR A 302 -2.71 -6.61 -6.09
C THR A 302 -3.75 -5.83 -6.89
N ALA A 303 -4.62 -6.50 -7.66
CA ALA A 303 -5.67 -5.82 -8.42
C ALA A 303 -6.93 -5.54 -7.58
N GLY A 304 -7.32 -6.49 -6.72
CA GLY A 304 -8.57 -6.41 -5.96
C GLY A 304 -8.68 -5.20 -5.02
N PRO A 305 -7.65 -4.82 -4.23
CA PRO A 305 -7.72 -3.66 -3.36
C PRO A 305 -7.99 -2.36 -4.12
N GLY A 306 -7.40 -2.22 -5.32
CA GLY A 306 -7.65 -1.10 -6.22
C GLY A 306 -9.12 -0.99 -6.60
N PHE A 307 -9.78 -2.11 -6.89
CA PHE A 307 -11.21 -2.15 -7.16
C PHE A 307 -12.02 -1.69 -5.94
N ILE A 308 -11.78 -2.26 -4.75
CA ILE A 308 -12.51 -1.90 -3.52
C ILE A 308 -12.30 -0.43 -3.16
N ALA A 309 -11.06 0.06 -3.18
CA ALA A 309 -10.72 1.46 -2.92
C ALA A 309 -11.42 2.41 -3.90
N THR A 310 -11.53 2.00 -5.15
CA THR A 310 -12.23 2.78 -6.17
C THR A 310 -13.73 2.83 -5.91
N MET A 311 -14.34 1.74 -5.44
CA MET A 311 -15.75 1.76 -5.03
C MET A 311 -15.97 2.73 -3.86
N TRP A 312 -15.06 2.78 -2.88
CA TRP A 312 -15.09 3.81 -1.84
C TRP A 312 -14.92 5.22 -2.41
N GLY A 313 -13.96 5.41 -3.34
CA GLY A 313 -13.70 6.68 -4.01
C GLY A 313 -14.87 7.20 -4.84
N VAL A 314 -15.61 6.32 -5.51
CA VAL A 314 -16.76 6.68 -6.37
C VAL A 314 -18.02 6.90 -5.54
N PHE A 315 -18.39 5.94 -4.69
CA PHE A 315 -19.71 5.96 -4.03
C PHE A 315 -19.73 6.76 -2.73
N MET A 316 -18.67 6.67 -1.92
CA MET A 316 -18.63 7.30 -0.59
C MET A 316 -17.96 8.65 -0.63
N PHE A 317 -16.75 8.74 -1.19
CA PHE A 317 -15.96 9.97 -1.17
C PHE A 317 -16.20 10.88 -2.38
N LYS A 318 -16.81 10.34 -3.44
CA LYS A 318 -17.08 11.06 -4.70
C LYS A 318 -15.84 11.78 -5.25
N GLU A 319 -14.67 11.17 -5.11
CA GLU A 319 -13.38 11.70 -5.55
C GLU A 319 -13.15 11.50 -7.05
N ILE A 320 -13.79 10.48 -7.64
CA ILE A 320 -13.71 10.16 -9.05
C ILE A 320 -15.08 10.43 -9.64
N GLN A 321 -15.20 11.55 -10.37
CA GLN A 321 -16.46 11.99 -10.98
C GLN A 321 -16.33 12.20 -12.48
N GLY A 322 -17.47 12.16 -13.17
CA GLY A 322 -17.57 12.49 -14.58
C GLY A 322 -17.51 11.28 -15.51
N ARG A 323 -18.29 11.33 -16.60
CA ARG A 323 -18.44 10.24 -17.57
C ARG A 323 -17.12 9.77 -18.15
N LYS A 324 -16.20 10.69 -18.46
CA LYS A 324 -14.88 10.37 -19.00
C LYS A 324 -14.05 9.53 -18.01
N ASN A 325 -14.03 9.92 -16.74
CA ASN A 325 -13.30 9.20 -15.70
C ASN A 325 -13.90 7.82 -15.47
N TYR A 326 -15.23 7.70 -15.44
CA TYR A 326 -15.90 6.39 -15.32
C TYR A 326 -15.60 5.45 -16.49
N LEU A 327 -15.57 5.97 -17.73
CA LEU A 327 -15.21 5.17 -18.90
C LEU A 327 -13.76 4.71 -18.87
N LEU A 328 -12.82 5.61 -18.52
CA LEU A 328 -11.40 5.27 -18.37
C LEU A 328 -11.19 4.21 -17.29
N MET A 329 -11.89 4.36 -16.17
CA MET A 329 -11.83 3.44 -15.03
C MET A 329 -12.36 2.06 -15.41
N MET A 330 -13.53 1.99 -16.05
CA MET A 330 -14.10 0.72 -16.52
C MET A 330 -13.15 0.03 -17.52
N LEU A 331 -12.63 0.78 -18.49
CA LEU A 331 -11.66 0.27 -19.45
C LEU A 331 -10.40 -0.28 -18.76
N ALA A 332 -9.83 0.47 -17.83
CA ALA A 332 -8.65 0.06 -17.09
C ALA A 332 -8.91 -1.20 -16.23
N PHE A 333 -10.09 -1.32 -15.60
CA PHE A 333 -10.47 -2.52 -14.87
C PHE A 333 -10.65 -3.75 -15.77
N CYS A 334 -11.22 -3.59 -16.96
CA CYS A 334 -11.28 -4.69 -17.93
C CYS A 334 -9.87 -5.13 -18.32
N ILE A 335 -8.98 -4.18 -18.63
CA ILE A 335 -7.60 -4.46 -19.04
C ILE A 335 -6.81 -5.15 -17.92
N ILE A 336 -6.86 -4.63 -16.68
CA ILE A 336 -6.11 -5.22 -15.56
C ILE A 336 -6.64 -6.61 -15.21
N LEU A 337 -7.96 -6.85 -15.30
CA LEU A 337 -8.54 -8.16 -15.06
C LEU A 337 -8.09 -9.16 -16.13
N THR A 338 -8.12 -8.77 -17.40
CA THR A 338 -7.59 -9.60 -18.49
C THR A 338 -6.09 -9.88 -18.29
N GLY A 339 -5.31 -8.86 -17.93
CA GLY A 339 -3.88 -8.99 -17.64
C GLY A 339 -3.57 -9.96 -16.49
N ALA A 340 -4.34 -9.85 -15.40
CA ALA A 340 -4.24 -10.74 -14.25
C ALA A 340 -4.58 -12.20 -14.63
N LEU A 341 -5.66 -12.41 -15.40
CA LEU A 341 -6.06 -13.74 -15.86
C LEU A 341 -5.04 -14.35 -16.82
N CYS A 342 -4.52 -13.59 -17.78
CA CYS A 342 -3.45 -14.06 -18.67
C CYS A 342 -2.21 -14.49 -17.87
N THR A 343 -1.81 -13.68 -16.89
CA THR A 343 -0.66 -13.99 -16.02
C THR A 343 -0.93 -15.26 -15.21
N ALA A 344 -2.11 -15.41 -14.59
CA ALA A 344 -2.46 -16.60 -13.82
C ALA A 344 -2.52 -17.87 -14.70
N PHE A 345 -3.18 -17.80 -15.84
CA PHE A 345 -3.29 -18.93 -16.77
C PHE A 345 -1.99 -19.29 -17.49
N SER A 346 -0.98 -18.40 -17.48
CA SER A 346 0.33 -18.70 -18.07
C SER A 346 1.12 -19.78 -17.32
N LYS A 347 0.73 -20.10 -16.08
CA LYS A 347 1.36 -21.15 -15.27
C LYS A 347 0.78 -22.55 -15.54
N ILE A 348 -0.39 -22.63 -16.16
CA ILE A 348 -1.09 -23.88 -16.53
C ILE A 348 -0.74 -24.23 -17.97
#